data_AF-A0A9P7FWM9-F1
#
_entry.id   AF-A0A9P7FWM9-F1
#
_cell.length_a   1.000
_cell.length_b   1.000
_cell.length_c   1.000
_cell.angle_alpha   90.00
_cell.angle_beta   90.00
_cell.angle_gamma   90.00
#
_symmetry.space_group_name_H-M   'P 1'
#
loop_
_entity.id
_entity.type
_entity.pdbx_description
1 polymer ?
#
loop_
_entity_poly.entity_id
_entity_poly.type
_entity_poly.pdbx_seq_one_letter_code
_entity_poly.pdbx_strand_id
1 'polypeptide(L)'
;MLPLGYLSQLLAPERTTANRAILLAWTVTNGTQAPREMQLRATLATHYGQDSVINAGTGSGKTLPIALNILLDDPQAQGITLTISPLKRLEITQENDFKLRYGIPTIAINEDTPREDKYWHQNMFSLATISSPPSPSLSDSLSSPSTSESSPAPFSTFVPTHS
;
A
#
# COMPACT_ATOMS: atom_id res chain seq x y z
N MET A 1 5.27 14.84 -17.93
CA MET A 1 4.66 16.17 -17.78
C MET A 1 3.20 16.00 -17.42
N LEU A 2 2.68 16.85 -16.52
CA LEU A 2 1.26 16.82 -16.11
C LEU A 2 0.37 17.40 -17.22
N PRO A 3 -0.82 16.83 -17.49
CA PRO A 3 -1.71 17.30 -18.54
C PRO A 3 -2.52 18.53 -18.08
N LEU A 4 -1.85 19.66 -17.86
CA LEU A 4 -2.45 20.88 -17.30
C LEU A 4 -3.66 21.40 -18.11
N GLY A 5 -3.58 21.30 -19.44
CA GLY A 5 -4.68 21.71 -20.33
C GLY A 5 -5.96 20.89 -20.15
N TYR A 6 -5.83 19.62 -19.78
CA TYR A 6 -6.98 18.77 -19.43
C TYR A 6 -7.49 19.07 -18.03
N LEU A 7 -6.59 19.20 -17.04
CA LEU A 7 -6.95 19.46 -15.65
C LEU A 7 -7.72 20.79 -15.48
N SER A 8 -7.42 21.81 -16.28
CA SER A 8 -8.11 23.10 -16.23
C SER A 8 -9.56 23.03 -16.70
N GLN A 9 -9.91 22.04 -17.53
CA GLN A 9 -11.26 21.83 -18.08
C GLN A 9 -12.18 21.05 -17.14
N LEU A 10 -11.62 20.32 -16.17
CA LEU A 10 -12.38 19.49 -15.22
C LEU A 10 -13.17 20.35 -14.22
N LEU A 11 -14.34 19.86 -13.83
CA LEU A 11 -15.10 20.45 -12.73
C LEU A 11 -14.32 20.28 -11.40
N ALA A 12 -14.62 21.12 -10.41
CA ALA A 12 -13.94 21.10 -9.11
C ALA A 12 -13.84 19.70 -8.45
N PRO A 13 -14.91 18.88 -8.37
CA PRO A 13 -14.80 17.53 -7.79
C PRO A 13 -13.92 16.60 -8.63
N GLU A 14 -14.09 16.57 -9.95
CA GLU A 14 -13.30 15.71 -10.85
C GLU A 14 -11.82 16.09 -10.81
N ARG A 15 -11.52 17.39 -10.75
CA ARG A 15 -10.15 17.91 -10.64
C ARG A 15 -9.51 17.50 -9.32
N THR A 16 -10.28 17.48 -8.24
CA THR A 16 -9.81 17.02 -6.93
C THR A 16 -9.44 15.53 -7.00
N THR A 17 -10.31 14.70 -7.58
CA THR A 17 -10.03 13.27 -7.79
C THR A 17 -8.82 13.06 -8.71
N ALA A 18 -8.71 13.81 -9.80
CA ALA A 18 -7.56 13.73 -10.72
C ALA A 18 -6.25 14.09 -10.02
N ASN A 19 -6.24 15.13 -9.19
CA ASN A 19 -5.08 15.52 -8.40
C ASN A 19 -4.70 14.44 -7.38
N ARG A 20 -5.69 13.82 -6.71
CA ARG A 20 -5.45 12.66 -5.83
C ARG A 20 -4.82 11.51 -6.61
N ALA A 21 -5.34 11.18 -7.79
CA ALA A 21 -4.80 10.13 -8.65
C ALA A 21 -3.34 10.41 -9.05
N ILE A 22 -3.03 11.66 -9.40
CA ILE A 22 -1.66 12.10 -9.73
C ILE A 22 -0.73 11.94 -8.53
N LEU A 23 -1.15 12.39 -7.35
CA LEU A 23 -0.35 12.28 -6.13
C LEU A 23 -0.12 10.82 -5.73
N LEU A 24 -1.14 9.97 -5.85
CA LEU A 24 -1.01 8.53 -5.60
C LEU A 24 -0.02 7.90 -6.57
N ALA A 25 -0.17 8.12 -7.88
CA ALA A 25 0.76 7.63 -8.89
C ALA A 25 2.21 8.03 -8.56
N TRP A 26 2.41 9.32 -8.28
CA TRP A 26 3.72 9.86 -7.95
C TRP A 26 4.30 9.22 -6.70
N THR A 27 3.48 9.06 -5.65
CA THR A 27 3.91 8.52 -4.36
C THR A 27 4.27 7.04 -4.46
N VAL A 28 3.37 6.20 -4.99
CA VAL A 28 3.60 4.74 -5.03
C VAL A 28 4.73 4.36 -5.99
N THR A 29 5.00 5.20 -7.00
CA THR A 29 6.09 4.97 -7.96
C THR A 29 7.39 5.71 -7.61
N ASN A 30 7.54 6.22 -6.39
CA ASN A 30 8.72 6.96 -5.94
C ASN A 30 9.12 8.12 -6.87
N GLY A 31 8.13 8.85 -7.36
CA GLY A 31 8.30 10.02 -8.22
C GLY A 31 8.68 9.72 -9.67
N THR A 32 8.53 8.47 -10.12
CA THR A 32 8.93 8.09 -11.50
C THR A 32 7.79 8.18 -12.51
N GLN A 33 6.53 8.16 -12.07
CA GLN A 33 5.37 8.19 -12.97
C GLN A 33 4.38 9.29 -12.61
N ALA A 34 3.82 9.90 -13.65
CA ALA A 34 2.66 10.78 -13.57
C ALA A 34 1.65 10.37 -14.66
N PRO A 35 0.35 10.31 -14.38
CA PRO A 35 -0.66 9.89 -15.35
C PRO A 35 -0.75 10.85 -16.54
N ARG A 36 -0.85 10.29 -17.75
CA ARG A 36 -1.19 11.00 -18.98
C ARG A 36 -2.69 11.29 -19.02
N GLU A 37 -3.10 12.22 -19.88
CA GLU A 37 -4.51 12.60 -20.02
C GLU A 37 -5.45 11.40 -20.24
N MET A 38 -5.13 10.51 -21.19
CA MET A 38 -5.95 9.33 -21.47
C MET A 38 -6.12 8.45 -20.21
N GLN A 39 -5.07 8.33 -19.40
CA GLN A 39 -5.10 7.52 -18.19
C GLN A 39 -5.97 8.16 -17.11
N LEU A 40 -5.91 9.50 -16.97
CA LEU A 40 -6.79 10.23 -16.06
C LEU A 40 -8.25 10.17 -16.49
N ARG A 41 -8.54 10.32 -17.78
CA ARG A 41 -9.90 10.18 -18.33
C ARG A 41 -10.49 8.81 -17.98
N ALA A 42 -9.74 7.74 -18.21
CA ALA A 42 -10.16 6.39 -17.87
C ALA A 42 -10.33 6.21 -16.34
N THR A 43 -9.41 6.74 -15.55
CA THR A 43 -9.48 6.66 -14.08
C THR A 43 -10.73 7.36 -13.55
N LEU A 44 -11.02 8.58 -14.01
CA LEU A 44 -12.19 9.34 -13.58
C LEU A 44 -13.49 8.67 -14.02
N ALA A 45 -13.57 8.19 -15.27
CA ALA A 45 -14.76 7.48 -15.74
C ALA A 45 -15.10 6.30 -14.82
N THR A 46 -14.12 5.42 -14.53
CA THR A 46 -14.32 4.29 -13.63
C THR A 46 -14.62 4.72 -12.20
N HIS A 47 -13.93 5.73 -11.66
CA HIS A 47 -14.17 6.23 -10.30
C HIS A 47 -15.59 6.79 -10.11
N TYR A 48 -16.19 7.36 -11.16
CA TYR A 48 -17.58 7.81 -11.15
C TYR A 48 -18.59 6.75 -11.59
N GLY A 49 -18.19 5.47 -11.61
CA GLY A 49 -19.08 4.34 -11.90
C GLY A 49 -19.47 4.21 -13.37
N GLN A 50 -18.66 4.75 -14.29
CA GLN A 50 -18.90 4.66 -15.73
C GLN A 50 -18.07 3.52 -16.34
N ASP A 51 -18.70 2.75 -17.22
CA ASP A 51 -18.02 1.78 -18.07
C ASP A 51 -17.17 2.52 -19.11
N SER A 52 -15.93 2.06 -19.32
CA SER A 52 -15.01 2.69 -20.26
C SER A 52 -14.27 1.68 -21.13
N VAL A 53 -14.01 2.07 -22.37
CA VAL A 53 -13.20 1.31 -23.33
C VAL A 53 -11.99 2.14 -23.72
N ILE A 54 -10.80 1.62 -23.40
CA ILE A 54 -9.53 2.29 -23.73
C ILE A 54 -8.96 1.70 -25.01
N ASN A 55 -9.11 2.41 -26.13
CA ASN A 55 -8.43 2.06 -27.38
C ASN A 55 -7.05 2.71 -27.42
N ALA A 56 -6.00 1.95 -27.09
CA ALA A 56 -4.63 2.43 -27.12
C ALA A 56 -3.62 1.30 -27.40
N GLY A 57 -2.54 1.65 -28.11
CA GLY A 57 -1.47 0.72 -28.46
C GLY A 57 -0.72 0.12 -27.26
N THR A 58 0.18 -0.82 -27.54
CA THR A 58 1.10 -1.37 -26.53
C THR A 58 2.01 -0.27 -25.96
N GLY A 59 2.37 -0.37 -24.69
CA GLY A 59 3.22 0.64 -24.03
C GLY A 59 2.52 1.98 -23.70
N SER A 60 1.23 2.12 -24.00
CA SER A 60 0.45 3.33 -23.65
C SER A 60 0.19 3.48 -22.14
N GLY A 61 0.46 2.44 -21.35
CA GLY A 61 0.32 2.45 -19.89
C GLY A 61 -1.09 2.13 -19.40
N LYS A 62 -1.83 1.23 -20.08
CA LYS A 62 -3.20 0.82 -19.72
C LYS A 62 -3.34 0.22 -18.31
N THR A 63 -2.26 -0.30 -17.73
CA THR A 63 -2.26 -0.84 -16.36
C THR A 63 -2.43 0.24 -15.30
N LEU A 64 -1.88 1.45 -15.51
CA LEU A 64 -1.89 2.50 -14.50
C LEU A 64 -3.31 2.96 -14.11
N PRO A 65 -4.26 3.18 -15.04
CA PRO A 65 -5.65 3.47 -14.69
C PRO A 65 -6.30 2.41 -13.78
N ILE A 66 -5.97 1.12 -13.96
CA ILE A 66 -6.49 0.04 -13.11
C ILE A 66 -5.94 0.20 -11.69
N ALA A 67 -4.62 0.37 -11.56
CA ALA A 67 -3.96 0.58 -10.27
C ALA A 67 -4.50 1.83 -9.54
N LEU A 68 -4.74 2.92 -10.28
CA LEU A 68 -5.24 4.16 -9.70
C LEU A 68 -6.65 4.05 -9.15
N ASN A 69 -7.55 3.32 -9.81
CA ASN A 69 -8.89 3.11 -9.28
C ASN A 69 -8.82 2.32 -7.96
N ILE A 70 -8.02 1.25 -7.90
CA ILE A 70 -7.81 0.48 -6.66
C ILE A 70 -7.27 1.36 -5.53
N LEU A 71 -6.32 2.26 -5.83
CA LEU A 71 -5.71 3.15 -4.83
C LEU A 71 -6.62 4.33 -4.42
N LEU A 72 -7.58 4.70 -5.26
CA LEU A 72 -8.56 5.74 -4.97
C LEU A 72 -9.78 5.24 -4.20
N ASP A 73 -10.04 3.93 -4.27
CA ASP A 73 -11.15 3.28 -3.60
C ASP A 73 -11.08 3.46 -2.09
N ASP A 74 -12.25 3.43 -1.46
CA ASP A 74 -12.36 3.48 -0.01
C ASP A 74 -11.79 2.18 0.58
N PRO A 75 -10.73 2.24 1.41
CA PRO A 75 -10.17 1.05 2.04
C PRO A 75 -11.19 0.32 2.95
N GLN A 76 -12.25 1.00 3.40
CA GLN A 76 -13.32 0.39 4.21
C GLN A 76 -14.36 -0.36 3.36
N ALA A 77 -14.42 -0.12 2.05
CA ALA A 77 -15.38 -0.79 1.17
C ALA A 77 -15.03 -2.27 0.90
N GLN A 78 -13.81 -2.71 1.26
CA GLN A 78 -13.32 -4.09 1.09
C GLN A 78 -13.52 -4.64 -0.33
N GLY A 79 -13.39 -3.76 -1.34
CA GLY A 79 -13.57 -4.11 -2.75
C GLY A 79 -12.47 -5.01 -3.30
N ILE A 80 -12.81 -5.80 -4.32
CA ILE A 80 -11.86 -6.61 -5.09
C ILE A 80 -11.92 -6.17 -6.55
N THR A 81 -10.76 -5.93 -7.14
CA THR A 81 -10.64 -5.69 -8.59
C THR A 81 -10.21 -6.98 -9.30
N LEU A 82 -11.01 -7.43 -10.26
CA LEU A 82 -10.71 -8.58 -11.11
C LEU A 82 -10.17 -8.10 -12.47
N THR A 83 -8.93 -8.47 -12.78
CA THR A 83 -8.34 -8.24 -14.11
C THR A 83 -8.27 -9.56 -14.87
N ILE A 84 -8.86 -9.60 -16.06
CA ILE A 84 -8.86 -10.79 -16.92
C ILE A 84 -7.86 -10.56 -18.06
N SER A 85 -6.91 -11.49 -18.20
CA SER A 85 -5.91 -11.48 -19.27
C SER A 85 -5.99 -12.78 -20.06
N PRO A 86 -5.97 -12.75 -21.41
CA PRO A 86 -5.95 -13.96 -22.23
C PRO A 86 -4.58 -14.66 -22.24
N LEU A 87 -3.52 -14.02 -21.73
CA LEU A 87 -2.16 -14.55 -21.78
C LEU A 87 -1.54 -14.63 -20.37
N LYS A 88 -1.12 -15.83 -19.98
CA LYS A 88 -0.47 -16.15 -18.69
C LYS A 88 0.77 -15.30 -18.42
N ARG A 89 1.61 -15.08 -19.44
CA ARG A 89 2.80 -14.20 -19.31
C ARG A 89 2.42 -12.75 -19.01
N LEU A 90 1.32 -12.27 -19.60
CA LEU A 90 0.84 -10.92 -19.37
C LEU A 90 0.25 -10.80 -17.96
N GLU A 91 -0.49 -11.81 -17.50
CA GLU A 91 -1.03 -11.91 -16.15
C GLU A 91 0.09 -11.83 -15.09
N ILE A 92 1.14 -12.65 -15.20
CA ILE A 92 2.29 -12.62 -14.28
C ILE A 92 2.99 -11.25 -14.29
N THR A 93 3.11 -10.62 -15.47
CA THR A 93 3.72 -9.29 -15.57
C THR A 93 2.87 -8.23 -14.88
N GLN A 94 1.56 -8.28 -15.06
CA GLN A 94 0.61 -7.36 -14.42
C GLN A 94 0.60 -7.56 -12.90
N GLU A 95 0.54 -8.81 -12.42
CA GLU A 95 0.62 -9.14 -10.99
C GLU A 95 1.88 -8.55 -10.34
N ASN A 96 3.04 -8.76 -10.97
CA ASN A 96 4.30 -8.21 -10.48
C ASN A 96 4.31 -6.68 -10.48
N ASP A 97 3.77 -6.04 -11.52
CA ASP A 97 3.64 -4.57 -11.55
C ASP A 97 2.73 -4.09 -10.41
N PHE A 98 1.58 -4.73 -10.16
CA PHE A 98 0.70 -4.37 -9.05
C PHE A 98 1.39 -4.53 -7.69
N LYS A 99 2.05 -5.66 -7.44
CA LYS A 99 2.74 -5.93 -6.17
C LYS A 99 3.93 -5.00 -5.95
N LEU A 100 4.87 -4.99 -6.89
CA LEU A 100 6.19 -4.41 -6.69
C LEU A 100 6.23 -2.92 -7.03
N ARG A 101 5.49 -2.49 -8.04
CA ARG A 101 5.49 -1.08 -8.47
C ARG A 101 4.41 -0.25 -7.78
N TYR A 102 3.23 -0.82 -7.56
CA TYR A 102 2.09 -0.08 -7.01
C TYR A 102 1.78 -0.42 -5.55
N GLY A 103 2.43 -1.45 -4.98
CA GLY A 103 2.20 -1.86 -3.60
C GLY A 103 0.82 -2.49 -3.35
N ILE A 104 0.15 -2.96 -4.40
CA ILE A 104 -1.21 -3.50 -4.34
C ILE A 104 -1.14 -5.03 -4.14
N PRO A 105 -1.71 -5.57 -3.04
CA PRO A 105 -1.83 -7.01 -2.84
C PRO A 105 -2.63 -7.62 -3.99
N THR A 106 -2.01 -8.54 -4.72
CA THR A 106 -2.57 -9.13 -5.95
C THR A 106 -2.24 -10.62 -5.99
N ILE A 107 -3.01 -11.42 -6.70
CA ILE A 107 -2.69 -12.81 -6.99
C ILE A 107 -3.07 -13.15 -8.43
N ALA A 108 -2.20 -13.87 -9.12
CA ALA A 108 -2.48 -14.47 -10.43
C ALA A 108 -3.17 -15.83 -10.23
N ILE A 109 -4.31 -16.05 -10.91
CA ILE A 109 -5.11 -17.27 -10.81
C ILE A 109 -5.25 -17.87 -12.21
N ASN A 110 -4.59 -19.00 -12.44
CA ASN A 110 -4.60 -19.72 -13.71
C ASN A 110 -4.45 -21.24 -13.50
N GLU A 111 -4.20 -21.99 -14.57
CA GLU A 111 -4.09 -23.46 -14.54
C GLU A 111 -2.96 -24.00 -13.64
N ASP A 112 -1.92 -23.19 -13.35
CA ASP A 112 -0.80 -23.59 -12.49
C ASP A 112 -1.06 -23.24 -11.01
N THR A 113 -2.14 -22.55 -10.68
CA THR A 113 -2.39 -22.10 -9.31
C THR A 113 -2.65 -23.30 -8.40
N PRO A 114 -1.86 -23.48 -7.32
CA PRO A 114 -2.05 -24.57 -6.38
C PRO A 114 -3.44 -24.55 -5.74
N ARG A 115 -4.04 -25.73 -5.54
CA ARG A 115 -5.41 -25.87 -5.00
C ARG A 115 -5.42 -25.99 -3.47
N GLU A 116 -4.26 -26.16 -2.85
CA GLU A 116 -4.13 -26.45 -1.44
C GLU A 116 -4.45 -25.21 -0.58
N ASP A 117 -5.23 -25.40 0.49
CA ASP A 117 -5.62 -24.32 1.40
C ASP A 117 -4.42 -23.53 1.93
N LYS A 118 -3.29 -24.20 2.16
CA LYS A 118 -2.04 -23.57 2.62
C LYS A 118 -1.59 -22.44 1.70
N TYR A 119 -1.70 -22.61 0.39
CA TYR A 119 -1.30 -21.60 -0.59
C TYR A 119 -2.17 -20.35 -0.45
N TRP A 120 -3.49 -20.53 -0.34
CA TRP A 120 -4.45 -19.43 -0.21
C TRP A 120 -4.34 -18.68 1.13
N HIS A 121 -4.09 -19.40 2.23
CA HIS A 121 -3.82 -18.76 3.53
C HIS A 121 -2.57 -17.89 3.52
N GLN A 122 -1.52 -18.32 2.84
CA GLN A 122 -0.28 -17.56 2.73
C GLN A 122 -0.39 -16.36 1.79
N ASN A 123 -1.14 -16.48 0.69
CA ASN A 123 -1.14 -15.47 -0.38
C ASN A 123 -2.36 -14.54 -0.41
N MET A 124 -3.49 -14.90 0.22
CA MET A 124 -4.70 -14.05 0.27
C MET A 124 -5.09 -13.62 1.69
N PHE A 125 -5.04 -14.53 2.67
CA PHE A 125 -5.61 -14.24 4.00
C PHE A 125 -4.61 -13.65 5.01
N SER A 126 -3.30 -13.68 4.72
CA SER A 126 -2.27 -13.09 5.57
C SER A 126 -2.08 -11.58 5.34
N LEU A 127 -3.15 -10.80 5.42
CA LEU A 127 -3.07 -9.32 5.39
C LEU A 127 -2.77 -8.70 6.78
N ALA A 128 -2.63 -9.52 7.83
CA ALA A 128 -2.47 -9.05 9.21
C ALA A 128 -1.04 -8.60 9.59
N THR A 129 -0.04 -8.70 8.70
CA THR A 129 1.38 -8.50 9.11
C THR A 129 1.98 -7.14 8.72
N ILE A 130 1.20 -6.22 8.13
CA ILE A 130 1.72 -4.89 7.77
C ILE A 130 1.58 -3.87 8.93
N SER A 131 1.01 -4.23 10.08
CA SER A 131 0.75 -3.29 11.18
C SER A 131 1.36 -3.63 12.56
N SER A 132 2.51 -4.30 12.63
CA SER A 132 3.23 -4.39 13.91
C SER A 132 4.74 -4.31 13.73
N PRO A 133 5.44 -3.33 14.36
CA PRO A 133 6.89 -3.41 14.49
C PRO A 133 7.26 -4.65 15.33
N PRO A 134 8.43 -5.28 15.08
CA PRO A 134 8.85 -6.44 15.85
C PRO A 134 8.94 -6.05 17.33
N SER A 135 8.16 -6.73 18.16
CA SER A 135 8.30 -6.64 19.60
C SER A 135 9.70 -7.13 19.98
N PRO A 136 10.47 -6.39 20.81
CA PRO A 136 11.76 -6.87 21.26
C PRO A 136 11.54 -8.16 22.06
N SER A 137 12.22 -9.23 21.67
CA SER A 137 12.20 -10.50 22.37
C SER A 137 12.75 -10.30 23.79
N LEU A 138 11.87 -10.47 24.78
CA LEU A 138 12.22 -10.60 26.19
C LEU A 138 12.95 -11.94 26.40
N SER A 139 14.25 -11.96 26.17
CA SER A 139 15.10 -13.10 26.55
C SER A 139 16.47 -12.68 27.08
N ASP A 140 16.57 -11.54 27.75
CA ASP A 140 17.73 -11.18 28.57
C ASP A 140 17.26 -10.57 29.90
N SER A 141 16.75 -11.44 30.77
CA SER A 141 16.74 -11.16 32.21
C SER A 141 16.71 -12.50 32.92
N LEU A 142 17.87 -12.97 33.35
CA LEU A 142 18.05 -13.89 34.49
C LEU A 142 19.55 -14.11 34.71
N SER A 143 20.17 -13.23 35.48
CA SER A 143 21.27 -13.60 36.37
C SER A 143 21.51 -12.51 37.43
N SER A 144 20.98 -12.74 38.62
CA SER A 144 21.57 -12.23 39.86
C SER A 144 21.91 -13.45 40.72
N PRO A 145 23.04 -13.44 41.44
CA PRO A 145 22.88 -13.75 42.87
C PRO A 145 23.80 -12.98 43.83
N SER A 146 23.22 -12.82 45.03
CA SER A 146 23.80 -12.81 46.39
C SER A 146 24.70 -11.66 46.87
N THR A 147 24.13 -10.97 47.87
CA THR A 147 24.71 -10.14 48.94
C THR A 147 25.58 -10.91 49.94
N SER A 148 26.61 -10.26 50.49
CA SER A 148 27.09 -10.48 51.87
C SER A 148 27.64 -9.19 52.50
N GLU A 149 27.42 -9.06 53.81
CA GLU A 149 27.43 -7.89 54.71
C GLU A 149 28.78 -7.17 54.96
N SER A 150 28.72 -5.88 55.34
CA SER A 150 29.12 -5.41 56.70
C SER A 150 28.93 -3.88 56.88
N SER A 151 28.19 -3.49 57.93
CA SER A 151 28.03 -2.11 58.49
C SER A 151 29.12 -1.85 59.57
N PRO A 152 29.33 -0.65 60.23
CA PRO A 152 28.33 0.38 60.57
C PRO A 152 28.74 1.91 60.57
N ALA A 153 27.72 2.76 60.35
CA ALA A 153 27.25 4.06 60.97
C ALA A 153 28.24 5.12 61.58
N PRO A 154 27.82 6.38 61.96
CA PRO A 154 26.47 7.00 61.91
C PRO A 154 26.39 8.55 61.58
N PHE A 155 25.13 9.07 61.59
CA PHE A 155 24.65 10.45 61.89
C PHE A 155 24.99 11.66 60.97
N SER A 156 23.97 12.26 60.33
CA SER A 156 23.31 13.51 60.80
C SER A 156 22.28 14.08 59.80
N THR A 157 21.10 14.34 60.34
CA THR A 157 19.97 15.24 60.01
C THR A 157 20.27 16.49 59.16
N PHE A 158 19.41 16.79 58.17
CA PHE A 158 18.53 18.00 58.12
C PHE A 158 17.60 17.99 56.89
N VAL A 159 16.37 18.51 57.04
CA VAL A 159 15.28 18.66 56.04
C VAL A 159 14.92 20.16 55.98
N PRO A 160 13.91 20.62 55.21
CA PRO A 160 13.81 20.91 53.77
C PRO A 160 13.83 22.45 53.49
N THR A 161 13.63 22.90 52.24
CA THR A 161 12.49 23.76 51.86
C THR A 161 12.46 24.15 50.37
N HIS A 162 11.23 24.30 49.91
CA HIS A 162 10.70 24.86 48.66
C HIS A 162 11.46 26.05 48.05
N SER A 163 11.50 26.10 46.71
CA SER A 163 10.64 26.97 45.87
C SER A 163 10.82 26.62 44.39
#